data_AF-A0A519ZCZ5-F1
#
_entry.id   AF-A0A519ZCZ5-F1
#
_cell.length_a   1.000
_cell.length_b   1.000
_cell.length_c   1.000
_cell.angle_alpha   90.00
_cell.angle_beta   90.00
_cell.angle_gamma   90.00
#
_symmetry.space_group_name_H-M   'P 1'
#
loop_
_entity.id
_entity.type
_entity.pdbx_description
1 polymer ?
#
loop_
_entity_poly.entity_id
_entity_poly.type
_entity_poly.pdbx_seq_one_letter_code
_entity_poly.pdbx_strand_id
1 'polypeptide(L)' 'AYALRLSRAGVPVEAHVYNGGVHGFDGFPGPLAAQFNADLRAAFQRMLQPAADGAA' A
#
# COMPACT_ATOMS: atom_id res chain seq x y z
N ALA A 1 13.47 2.71 -5.60
CA ALA A 1 13.94 4.00 -6.18
C ALA A 1 12.80 5.01 -6.42
N TYR A 2 11.64 4.61 -6.94
CA TYR A 2 10.54 5.55 -7.23
C TYR A 2 9.78 6.05 -5.99
N ALA A 3 9.38 5.15 -5.08
CA ALA A 3 8.74 5.51 -3.81
C ALA A 3 9.55 6.56 -3.02
N LEU A 4 10.87 6.41 -2.97
CA LEU A 4 11.77 7.39 -2.35
C LEU A 4 11.80 8.75 -3.08
N ARG A 5 11.70 8.78 -4.42
CA ARG A 5 11.63 10.04 -5.17
C ARG A 5 10.32 10.78 -4.87
N LEU A 6 9.20 10.06 -4.82
CA LEU A 6 7.90 10.62 -4.45
C LEU A 6 7.91 11.19 -3.03
N SER A 7 8.43 10.41 -2.06
CA SER A 7 8.57 10.86 -0.68
C SER A 7 9.43 12.12 -0.56
N ARG A 8 10.58 12.18 -1.24
CA ARG A 8 11.45 13.36 -1.27
C ARG A 8 10.81 14.59 -1.92
N ALA A 9 9.80 14.40 -2.77
CA ALA A 9 9.03 15.48 -3.37
C ALA A 9 7.83 15.92 -2.51
N GLY A 10 7.68 15.37 -1.29
CA GLY A 10 6.58 15.70 -0.38
C GLY A 10 5.27 14.98 -0.70
N VAL A 11 5.25 14.04 -1.66
CA VAL A 11 4.08 13.21 -1.92
C VAL A 11 3.95 12.16 -0.81
N PRO A 12 2.79 12.01 -0.15
CA PRO A 12 2.56 10.93 0.81
C PRO A 12 2.72 9.56 0.13
N VAL A 13 3.50 8.66 0.73
CA VAL A 13 3.78 7.33 0.17
C VAL A 13 3.71 6.26 1.25
N GLU A 14 3.04 5.17 0.93
CA GLU A 14 3.10 3.90 1.65
C GLU A 14 3.76 2.86 0.73
N ALA A 15 4.76 2.12 1.21
CA ALA A 15 5.49 1.14 0.40
C ALA A 15 5.77 -0.13 1.23
N HIS A 16 5.40 -1.28 0.67
CA HIS A 16 5.57 -2.60 1.29
C HIS A 16 6.49 -3.48 0.45
N VAL A 17 7.27 -4.33 1.11
CA VAL A 17 8.14 -5.32 0.46
C VAL A 17 7.75 -6.70 0.95
N TYR A 18 7.40 -7.59 0.02
CA TYR A 18 6.95 -8.94 0.30
C TYR A 18 8.05 -9.94 -0.07
N ASN A 19 8.84 -10.36 0.92
CA ASN A 19 9.94 -11.30 0.70
C ASN A 19 9.41 -12.65 0.19
N GLY A 20 10.06 -13.19 -0.85
CA GLY A 20 9.66 -14.44 -1.49
C GLY A 20 8.57 -14.29 -2.55
N GLY A 21 8.00 -13.10 -2.74
CA GLY A 21 7.04 -12.84 -3.81
C GLY A 21 7.73 -12.59 -5.16
N VAL A 22 7.35 -13.35 -6.19
CA VAL A 22 7.69 -13.03 -7.59
C VAL A 22 6.70 -12.02 -8.16
N HIS A 23 7.05 -11.32 -9.25
CA HIS A 23 6.09 -10.42 -9.90
C HIS A 23 4.79 -11.17 -10.26
N GLY A 24 3.64 -10.62 -9.85
CA GLY A 24 2.31 -11.23 -10.04
C GLY A 24 1.94 -12.33 -9.05
N PHE A 25 2.68 -12.50 -7.94
CA PHE A 25 2.38 -13.51 -6.92
C PHE A 25 0.96 -13.43 -6.35
N ASP A 26 0.36 -12.24 -6.36
CA ASP A 26 -0.98 -11.94 -5.85
C ASP A 26 -2.11 -12.55 -6.69
N GLY A 27 -1.83 -12.91 -7.95
CA GLY A 27 -2.78 -13.59 -8.84
C GLY A 27 -2.99 -15.08 -8.50
N PHE A 28 -2.18 -15.65 -7.59
CA PHE A 28 -2.27 -17.06 -7.19
C PHE A 28 -2.58 -17.17 -5.69
N PRO A 29 -3.52 -18.04 -5.28
CA PRO A 29 -3.85 -18.23 -3.87
C PRO A 29 -2.64 -18.68 -3.05
N GLY A 30 -2.41 -18.04 -1.91
CA GLY A 30 -1.36 -18.40 -0.97
C GLY A 30 -1.26 -17.41 0.19
N PRO A 31 -0.51 -17.74 1.26
CA PRO A 31 -0.39 -16.88 2.43
C PRO A 31 0.16 -15.47 2.11
N LEU A 32 1.17 -15.39 1.23
CA LEU A 32 1.76 -14.11 0.84
C LEU A 32 0.79 -13.25 0.02
N ALA A 33 0.04 -13.87 -0.91
CA ALA A 33 -1.00 -13.19 -1.67
C ALA A 33 -2.15 -12.71 -0.77
N ALA A 34 -2.53 -13.49 0.24
CA ALA A 34 -3.56 -13.09 1.22
C ALA A 34 -3.11 -11.88 2.05
N GLN A 35 -1.86 -11.86 2.49
CA GLN A 35 -1.26 -10.72 3.19
C GLN A 35 -1.26 -9.47 2.31
N PHE A 36 -0.72 -9.54 1.09
CA PHE A 36 -0.72 -8.44 0.13
C PHE A 36 -2.11 -7.85 -0.09
N ASN A 37 -3.12 -8.70 -0.30
CA ASN A 37 -4.50 -8.28 -0.53
C ASN A 37 -5.15 -7.65 0.73
N ALA A 38 -4.76 -8.07 1.93
CA ALA A 38 -5.22 -7.43 3.17
C ALA A 38 -4.61 -6.04 3.34
N ASP A 39 -3.29 -5.91 3.14
CA ASP A 39 -2.57 -4.65 3.26
C ASP A 39 -3.05 -3.63 2.22
N LEU A 40 -3.23 -4.06 0.97
CA LEU A 40 -3.76 -3.21 -0.10
C LEU A 40 -5.16 -2.67 0.22
N ARG A 41 -6.06 -3.53 0.72
CA ARG A 41 -7.40 -3.11 1.14
C ARG A 41 -7.34 -2.11 2.29
N ALA A 42 -6.50 -2.34 3.29
CA ALA A 42 -6.34 -1.44 4.43
C ALA A 42 -5.80 -0.07 4.00
N ALA A 43 -4.86 -0.03 3.04
CA ALA A 43 -4.35 1.22 2.47
C ALA A 43 -5.44 2.00 1.74
N PHE A 44 -6.26 1.33 0.91
CA PHE A 44 -7.39 1.97 0.25
C PHE A 44 -8.43 2.50 1.23
N GLN A 45 -8.73 1.76 2.31
CA GLN A 45 -9.65 2.23 3.34
C GLN A 45 -9.18 3.53 3.97
N ARG A 46 -7.89 3.67 4.29
CA ARG A 46 -7.32 4.92 4.81
C ARG A 46 -7.36 6.05 3.79
N MET A 47 -7.09 5.75 2.52
CA MET A 47 -7.09 6.74 1.43
C MET A 47 -8.49 7.27 1.11
N LEU A 48 -9.50 6.39 1.16
CA LEU A 48 -10.88 6.70 0.79
C LEU A 48 -11.72 7.17 1.97
N GLN A 49 -11.20 7.10 3.19
CA GLN A 49 -11.84 7.75 4.34
C GLN A 49 -11.93 9.25 4.05
N PRO A 50 -13.12 9.86 4.21
CA PRO A 50 -13.24 11.31 4.16
C PRO A 50 -12.22 11.91 5.11
N ALA A 51 -11.51 12.95 4.68
CA ALA A 51 -10.81 13.81 5.63
C ALA A 51 -11.84 14.19 6.69
N ALA A 52 -11.55 13.94 7.96
CA ALA A 52 -12.46 14.35 9.01
C ALA A 52 -12.60 15.87 8.88
N ASP A 53 -13.76 16.33 8.40
CA ASP A 53 -14.06 17.75 8.31
C ASP A 53 -13.93 18.33 9.73
N GLY A 54 -12.89 19.12 9.96
CA GLY A 54 -12.68 19.84 11.22
C GLY A 54 -11.38 19.53 11.97
N ALA A 55 -10.23 19.78 11.36
CA ALA A 55 -9.01 20.05 12.12
C ALA A 55 -8.27 21.26 11.55
N ALA A 56 -8.50 22.40 12.22
CA ALA A 56 -7.94 23.75 12.08
C ALA A 56 -8.45 24.62 10.92
#